data_AF-A0A3A9SWS9-F1
#
_entry.id   AF-A0A3A9SWS9-F1
#
_cell.length_a   1.000
_cell.length_b   1.000
_cell.length_c   1.000
_cell.angle_alpha   90.00
_cell.angle_beta   90.00
_cell.angle_gamma   90.00
#
_symmetry.space_group_name_H-M   'P 1'
#
loop_
_entity.id
_entity.type
_entity.pdbx_description
1 polymer ?
#
loop_
_entity_poly.entity_id
_entity_poly.type
_entity_poly.pdbx_seq_one_letter_code
_entity_poly.pdbx_strand_id
1 'polypeptide(L)'
;MKSESIVISTSEGNMDKVLEVVEAFSKDLDHKAALRVRLLSEETMNLIRSITGEMDAEFFLEKDEDAVTLHLNTNTIMFADKRKELMEISTSKENAAAKGFLGKIREVFELAMLPKDERSARESRIGMMGLVDPTALSATSNETWKMSNYKNSVNEMDQTTEFAQEAKNELERSILGNIANDVEISIIGDDVKMTIVYEL
;
A
#
# COMPACT_ATOMS: atom_id res chain seq x y z
N MET A 1 6.24 -0.43 -21.91
CA MET A 1 7.52 0.23 -21.55
C MET A 1 7.77 -0.01 -20.08
N LYS A 2 9.03 -0.20 -19.65
CA LYS A 2 9.37 -0.48 -18.26
C LYS A 2 10.59 0.37 -17.85
N SER A 3 10.56 0.94 -16.64
CA SER A 3 11.70 1.66 -16.09
C SER A 3 12.82 0.72 -15.63
N GLU A 4 13.96 1.29 -15.27
CA GLU A 4 14.92 0.57 -14.44
C GLU A 4 14.29 0.19 -13.09
N SER A 5 14.68 -0.98 -12.56
CA SER A 5 14.30 -1.43 -11.23
C SER A 5 15.37 -1.04 -10.23
N ILE A 6 14.98 -0.37 -9.15
CA ILE A 6 15.90 0.10 -8.12
C ILE A 6 15.52 -0.49 -6.76
N VAL A 7 16.53 -0.84 -5.96
CA VAL A 7 16.34 -1.17 -4.55
C VAL A 7 16.48 0.10 -3.73
N ILE A 8 15.42 0.43 -3.00
CA ILE A 8 15.30 1.61 -2.16
C ILE A 8 15.32 1.20 -0.70
N SER A 9 16.23 1.77 0.08
CA SER A 9 16.10 1.76 1.53
C SER A 9 15.33 3.01 1.99
N THR A 10 14.21 2.82 2.69
CA THR A 10 13.33 3.91 3.15
C THR A 10 13.92 4.75 4.29
N SER A 11 15.02 4.30 4.90
CA SER A 11 15.75 5.00 5.98
C SER A 11 16.74 6.05 5.48
N GLU A 12 17.45 5.75 4.39
CA GLU A 12 18.59 6.55 3.91
C GLU A 12 18.21 7.67 2.93
N GLY A 13 16.92 7.95 2.73
CA GLY A 13 16.51 9.09 1.91
C GLY A 13 16.72 8.88 0.40
N ASN A 14 16.55 7.66 -0.10
CA ASN A 14 16.63 7.35 -1.53
C ASN A 14 15.47 7.93 -2.39
N MET A 15 14.74 8.93 -1.88
CA MET A 15 13.64 9.59 -2.61
C MET A 15 14.17 10.23 -3.91
N ASP A 16 15.36 10.82 -3.89
CA ASP A 16 15.95 11.45 -5.07
C ASP A 16 16.16 10.44 -6.21
N LYS A 17 16.58 9.20 -5.89
CA LYS A 17 16.73 8.13 -6.89
C LYS A 17 15.39 7.67 -7.45
N VAL A 18 14.36 7.58 -6.61
CA VAL A 18 12.99 7.29 -7.07
C VAL A 18 12.54 8.37 -8.04
N LEU A 19 12.74 9.64 -7.70
CA LEU A 19 12.36 10.77 -8.54
C LEU A 19 13.15 10.78 -9.86
N GLU A 20 14.44 10.46 -9.85
CA GLU A 20 15.24 10.32 -11.08
C GLU A 20 14.69 9.24 -12.01
N VAL A 21 14.32 8.07 -11.47
CA VAL A 21 13.71 6.98 -12.26
C VAL A 21 12.34 7.42 -12.80
N VAL A 22 11.52 8.06 -11.99
CA VAL A 22 10.19 8.56 -12.38
C VAL A 22 10.31 9.63 -13.46
N GLU A 23 11.23 10.59 -13.32
CA GLU A 23 11.47 11.65 -14.29
C GLU A 23 11.99 11.08 -15.60
N ALA A 24 12.91 10.11 -15.56
CA ALA A 24 13.41 9.45 -16.76
C ALA A 24 12.32 8.68 -17.50
N PHE A 25 11.48 7.94 -16.76
CA PHE A 25 10.35 7.18 -17.31
C PHE A 25 9.27 8.09 -17.90
N SER A 26 9.00 9.23 -17.25
CA SER A 26 7.89 10.12 -17.61
C SER A 26 8.19 11.07 -18.78
N LYS A 27 9.38 11.00 -19.40
CA LYS A 27 9.76 11.85 -20.55
C LYS A 27 8.83 11.72 -21.75
N ASP A 28 8.26 10.53 -21.94
CA ASP A 28 7.37 10.21 -23.06
C ASP A 28 5.88 10.31 -22.68
N LEU A 29 5.57 10.84 -21.48
CA LEU A 29 4.22 11.11 -21.02
C LEU A 29 3.85 12.57 -21.26
N ASP A 30 2.55 12.86 -21.36
CA ASP A 30 2.12 14.26 -21.32
C ASP A 30 2.43 14.88 -19.95
N HIS A 31 2.46 16.22 -19.89
CA HIS A 31 2.83 16.94 -18.68
C HIS A 31 1.94 16.59 -17.46
N LYS A 32 0.65 16.35 -17.68
CA LYS A 32 -0.31 16.05 -16.61
C LYS A 32 -0.11 14.63 -16.10
N ALA A 33 0.06 13.66 -17.00
CA ALA A 33 0.36 12.27 -16.68
C ALA A 33 1.71 12.16 -15.94
N ALA A 34 2.76 12.83 -16.43
CA ALA A 34 4.06 12.87 -15.78
C ALA A 34 3.98 13.43 -14.34
N LEU A 35 3.25 14.53 -14.14
CA LEU A 35 3.05 15.11 -12.82
C LEU A 35 2.28 14.16 -11.88
N ARG A 36 1.24 13.48 -12.38
CA ARG A 36 0.44 12.54 -11.60
C ARG A 36 1.23 11.30 -11.18
N VAL A 37 2.02 10.73 -12.09
CA VAL A 37 2.91 9.60 -11.78
C VAL A 37 3.95 9.99 -10.72
N ARG A 38 4.49 11.22 -10.80
CA ARG A 38 5.36 11.76 -9.75
C ARG A 38 4.68 11.85 -8.39
N LEU A 39 3.50 12.46 -8.33
CA LEU A 39 2.74 12.61 -7.08
C LEU A 39 2.38 11.24 -6.46
N LEU A 40 1.95 10.29 -7.29
CA LEU A 40 1.67 8.92 -6.85
C LEU A 40 2.93 8.25 -6.27
N SER A 41 4.09 8.45 -6.92
CA SER A 41 5.36 7.90 -6.46
C SER A 41 5.79 8.50 -5.12
N GLU A 42 5.74 9.84 -4.99
CA GLU A 42 6.09 10.55 -3.75
C GLU A 42 5.18 10.13 -2.59
N GLU A 43 3.86 10.07 -2.81
CA GLU A 43 2.88 9.66 -1.80
C GLU A 43 3.10 8.21 -1.38
N THR A 44 3.36 7.30 -2.32
CA THR A 44 3.62 5.88 -2.03
C THR A 44 4.86 5.73 -1.15
N MET A 45 5.94 6.43 -1.50
CA MET A 45 7.18 6.39 -0.76
C MET A 45 7.03 6.96 0.66
N ASN A 46 6.31 8.08 0.80
CA ASN A 46 6.02 8.66 2.11
C ASN A 46 5.15 7.74 2.95
N LEU A 47 4.13 7.12 2.36
CA LEU A 47 3.24 6.18 3.03
C LEU A 47 4.03 4.99 3.57
N ILE A 48 4.84 4.36 2.73
CA ILE A 48 5.60 3.16 3.11
C ILE A 48 6.62 3.49 4.20
N ARG A 49 7.36 4.59 4.05
CA ARG A 49 8.28 5.06 5.09
C ARG A 49 7.57 5.29 6.44
N SER A 50 6.33 5.78 6.43
CA SER A 50 5.55 5.99 7.66
C SER A 50 5.09 4.70 8.34
N ILE A 51 4.93 3.61 7.57
CA ILE A 51 4.43 2.32 8.05
C ILE A 51 5.57 1.42 8.53
N THR A 52 6.61 1.29 7.69
CA THR A 52 7.59 0.21 7.81
C THR A 52 8.90 0.65 8.47
N GLY A 53 9.07 1.95 8.70
CA GLY A 53 10.34 2.50 9.18
C GLY A 53 11.44 2.28 8.16
N GLU A 54 12.50 1.55 8.53
CA GLU A 54 13.61 1.19 7.63
C GLU A 54 13.32 -0.12 6.88
N MET A 55 13.14 -0.02 5.57
CA MET A 55 12.81 -1.14 4.72
C MET A 55 13.48 -1.04 3.35
N ASP A 56 13.94 -2.20 2.87
CA ASP A 56 14.41 -2.36 1.50
C ASP A 56 13.24 -2.82 0.62
N ALA A 57 12.96 -2.07 -0.43
CA ALA A 57 11.94 -2.41 -1.41
C ALA A 57 12.49 -2.27 -2.82
N GLU A 58 12.03 -3.11 -3.73
CA GLU A 58 12.22 -2.93 -5.15
C GLU A 58 11.14 -1.99 -5.68
N PHE A 59 11.54 -0.96 -6.42
CA PHE A 59 10.65 0.02 -7.04
C PHE A 59 10.89 0.07 -8.56
N PHE A 60 9.81 0.03 -9.34
CA PHE A 60 9.84 0.29 -10.78
C PHE A 60 8.46 0.72 -11.31
N LEU A 61 8.46 1.28 -12.52
CA LEU A 61 7.28 1.70 -13.26
C LEU A 61 7.15 0.85 -14.54
N GLU A 62 5.91 0.50 -14.87
CA GLU A 62 5.53 -0.10 -16.14
C GLU A 62 4.46 0.77 -16.82
N LYS A 63 4.48 0.83 -18.14
CA LYS A 63 3.47 1.49 -18.96
C LYS A 63 3.00 0.51 -20.02
N ASP A 64 1.69 0.31 -20.07
CA ASP A 64 0.99 -0.36 -21.15
C ASP A 64 0.33 0.67 -22.07
N GLU A 65 -0.58 0.25 -22.96
CA GLU A 65 -1.19 1.14 -23.95
C GLU A 65 -1.90 2.33 -23.29
N ASP A 66 -2.68 2.06 -22.24
CA ASP A 66 -3.60 3.05 -21.63
C ASP A 66 -3.33 3.30 -20.14
N ALA A 67 -2.28 2.71 -19.56
CA ALA A 67 -2.03 2.80 -18.13
C ALA A 67 -0.54 2.82 -17.77
N VAL A 68 -0.25 3.47 -16.65
CA VAL A 68 1.03 3.40 -15.92
C VAL A 68 0.78 2.65 -14.62
N THR A 69 1.63 1.68 -14.35
CA THR A 69 1.61 0.86 -13.15
C THR A 69 2.88 1.09 -12.35
N LEU A 70 2.73 1.45 -11.09
CA LEU A 70 3.81 1.57 -10.13
C LEU A 70 3.88 0.29 -9.31
N HIS A 71 5.08 -0.29 -9.22
CA HIS A 71 5.35 -1.50 -8.47
C HIS A 71 6.29 -1.21 -7.31
N LEU A 72 5.91 -1.74 -6.15
CA LEU A 72 6.73 -1.76 -4.95
C LEU A 72 6.72 -3.16 -4.36
N ASN A 73 7.83 -3.87 -4.45
CA ASN A 73 7.96 -5.24 -3.94
C ASN A 73 8.91 -5.28 -2.76
N THR A 74 8.60 -6.08 -1.74
CA THR A 74 9.45 -6.18 -0.56
C THR A 74 9.32 -7.55 0.11
N ASN A 75 10.35 -7.98 0.85
CA ASN A 75 10.39 -9.31 1.48
C ASN A 75 10.33 -9.23 3.01
N THR A 76 9.32 -9.87 3.60
CA THR A 76 8.91 -9.73 5.01
C THR A 76 9.85 -10.39 6.01
N ILE A 77 10.64 -11.40 5.61
CA ILE A 77 11.59 -12.07 6.51
C ILE A 77 12.65 -11.07 6.99
N MET A 78 13.13 -10.21 6.09
CA MET A 78 14.12 -9.18 6.44
C MET A 78 13.54 -8.12 7.41
N PHE A 79 12.22 -7.90 7.39
CA PHE A 79 11.55 -6.96 8.30
C PHE A 79 11.21 -7.56 9.66
N ALA A 80 10.97 -8.88 9.77
CA ALA A 80 10.62 -9.50 11.05
C ALA A 80 11.70 -9.28 12.13
N ASP A 81 12.97 -9.31 11.75
CA ASP A 81 14.09 -9.06 12.64
C ASP A 81 14.15 -7.59 13.12
N LYS A 82 13.92 -6.62 12.22
CA LYS A 82 13.85 -5.18 12.55
C LYS A 82 12.54 -4.78 13.26
N ARG A 83 11.45 -5.53 13.05
CA ARG A 83 10.12 -5.28 13.64
C ARG A 83 10.11 -5.40 15.15
N LYS A 84 10.96 -6.27 15.73
CA LYS A 84 11.08 -6.40 17.19
C LYS A 84 11.50 -5.08 17.85
N GLU A 85 12.37 -4.32 17.20
CA GLU A 85 12.81 -3.00 17.65
C GLU A 85 11.72 -1.93 17.48
N LEU A 86 10.95 -1.99 16.38
CA LEU A 86 9.82 -1.07 16.12
C LEU A 86 8.62 -1.32 17.05
N MET A 87 8.37 -2.56 17.44
CA MET A 87 7.29 -2.92 18.37
C MET A 87 7.52 -2.38 19.78
N GLU A 88 8.77 -2.32 20.24
CA GLU A 88 9.12 -1.73 21.53
C GLU A 88 8.83 -0.21 21.56
N ILE A 89 9.02 0.48 20.43
CA ILE A 89 8.73 1.92 20.26
C ILE A 89 7.21 2.18 20.12
N SER A 90 6.49 1.32 19.40
CA SER A 90 5.04 1.47 19.17
C SER A 90 4.17 1.27 20.41
N THR A 91 4.73 0.75 21.51
CA THR A 91 4.02 0.61 22.80
C THR A 91 3.69 1.94 23.48
N SER A 92 4.28 3.07 23.04
CA SER A 92 3.90 4.40 23.53
C SER A 92 2.71 5.00 22.77
N LYS A 93 1.51 4.61 23.20
CA LYS A 93 0.27 5.41 23.28
C LYS A 93 0.05 6.50 22.19
N GLU A 94 -0.62 6.14 21.10
CA GLU A 94 -1.88 6.80 20.68
C GLU A 94 -2.55 6.02 19.55
N ASN A 95 -3.68 5.41 19.87
CA ASN A 95 -4.47 4.55 19.00
C ASN A 95 -5.43 5.39 18.14
N ALA A 96 -4.89 6.41 17.47
CA ALA A 96 -5.63 7.32 16.59
C ALA A 96 -5.38 7.06 15.09
N ALA A 97 -4.35 6.28 14.74
CA ALA A 97 -3.86 6.11 13.37
C ALA A 97 -4.47 4.92 12.58
N ALA A 98 -5.47 4.23 13.14
CA ALA A 98 -6.07 3.03 12.53
C ALA A 98 -7.47 3.29 11.92
N LYS A 99 -7.77 4.52 11.52
CA LYS A 99 -9.03 4.88 10.87
C LYS A 99 -8.78 5.31 9.42
N GLY A 100 -9.72 4.98 8.53
CA GLY A 100 -9.74 5.38 7.12
C GLY A 100 -8.73 4.67 6.20
N PHE A 101 -8.49 5.26 5.01
CA PHE A 101 -7.86 4.58 3.86
C PHE A 101 -6.38 4.25 4.08
N LEU A 102 -5.61 5.22 4.60
CA LEU A 102 -4.19 5.01 4.90
C LEU A 102 -4.00 4.04 6.07
N GLY A 103 -4.90 4.10 7.05
CA GLY A 103 -4.96 3.13 8.14
C GLY A 103 -5.18 1.70 7.64
N LYS A 104 -6.00 1.52 6.59
CA LYS A 104 -6.23 0.20 5.97
C LYS A 104 -5.03 -0.31 5.20
N ILE A 105 -4.37 0.54 4.39
CA ILE A 105 -3.11 0.16 3.75
C ILE A 105 -2.07 -0.25 4.79
N ARG A 106 -1.95 0.53 5.87
CA ARG A 106 -1.07 0.21 6.99
C ARG A 106 -1.42 -1.13 7.64
N GLU A 107 -2.69 -1.39 7.94
CA GLU A 107 -3.13 -2.63 8.56
C GLU A 107 -2.83 -3.86 7.69
N VAL A 108 -3.05 -3.77 6.38
CA VAL A 108 -2.73 -4.84 5.42
C VAL A 108 -1.22 -5.09 5.36
N PHE A 109 -0.41 -4.02 5.30
CA PHE A 109 1.05 -4.13 5.32
C PHE A 109 1.56 -4.71 6.65
N GLU A 110 1.03 -4.27 7.79
CA GLU A 110 1.39 -4.79 9.11
C GLU A 110 1.01 -6.27 9.26
N LEU A 111 -0.14 -6.68 8.72
CA LEU A 111 -0.56 -8.08 8.68
C LEU A 111 0.42 -8.91 7.83
N ALA A 112 0.82 -8.38 6.69
CA ALA A 112 1.80 -9.01 5.82
C ALA A 112 3.15 -9.21 6.53
N MET A 113 3.51 -8.34 7.47
CA MET A 113 4.74 -8.43 8.26
C MET A 113 4.65 -9.36 9.49
N LEU A 114 3.50 -10.01 9.73
CA LEU A 114 3.38 -11.00 10.79
C LEU A 114 4.01 -12.35 10.39
N PRO A 115 4.70 -13.04 11.32
CA PRO A 115 4.98 -14.46 11.20
C PRO A 115 3.72 -15.25 10.82
N LYS A 116 3.85 -16.29 9.99
CA LYS A 116 2.70 -17.04 9.43
C LYS A 116 1.75 -17.59 10.51
N ASP A 117 2.28 -17.94 11.69
CA ASP A 117 1.54 -18.40 12.86
C ASP A 117 0.77 -17.27 13.57
N GLU A 118 1.31 -16.06 13.65
CA GLU A 118 0.59 -14.87 14.14
C GLU A 118 -0.41 -14.32 13.13
N ARG A 119 -0.12 -14.47 11.82
CA ARG A 119 -0.96 -14.00 10.72
C ARG A 119 -2.32 -14.70 10.74
N SER A 120 -2.32 -16.04 10.84
CA SER A 120 -3.54 -16.87 10.93
C SER A 120 -4.50 -16.43 12.04
N ALA A 121 -3.97 -16.00 13.19
CA ALA A 121 -4.76 -15.53 14.34
C ALA A 121 -5.32 -14.11 14.13
N ARG A 122 -4.68 -13.26 13.32
CA ARG A 122 -5.15 -11.90 12.99
C ARG A 122 -6.05 -11.90 11.75
N GLU A 123 -5.77 -12.75 10.75
CA GLU A 123 -6.65 -13.06 9.61
C GLU A 123 -8.04 -13.51 10.07
N SER A 124 -8.10 -14.39 11.06
CA SER A 124 -9.36 -14.81 11.69
C SER A 124 -10.14 -13.64 12.30
N ARG A 125 -9.45 -12.64 12.85
CA ARG A 125 -10.09 -11.43 13.40
C ARG A 125 -10.56 -10.46 12.31
N ILE A 126 -9.79 -10.35 11.21
CA ILE A 126 -10.10 -9.49 10.07
C ILE A 126 -11.28 -10.08 9.26
N GLY A 127 -11.33 -11.40 9.08
CA GLY A 127 -12.48 -12.11 8.53
C GLY A 127 -13.75 -11.94 9.39
N MET A 128 -13.62 -11.94 10.72
CA MET A 128 -14.72 -11.66 11.65
C MET A 128 -15.23 -10.21 11.60
N MET A 129 -14.43 -9.27 11.11
CA MET A 129 -14.83 -7.86 10.91
C MET A 129 -15.49 -7.62 9.53
N GLY A 130 -15.71 -8.65 8.73
CA GLY A 130 -16.41 -8.55 7.43
C GLY A 130 -15.57 -7.94 6.30
N LEU A 131 -14.24 -7.91 6.46
CA LEU A 131 -13.32 -7.25 5.54
C LEU A 131 -12.73 -8.20 4.47
N VAL A 132 -12.97 -9.51 4.59
CA VAL A 132 -12.54 -10.54 3.64
C VAL A 132 -13.71 -11.51 3.43
N ASP A 133 -13.96 -11.89 2.18
CA ASP A 133 -14.97 -12.89 1.85
C ASP A 133 -14.61 -14.22 2.57
N PRO A 134 -15.53 -14.82 3.34
CA PRO A 134 -15.27 -16.08 4.06
C PRO A 134 -14.92 -17.26 3.13
N THR A 135 -15.14 -17.14 1.82
CA THR A 135 -14.70 -18.12 0.82
C THR A 135 -13.24 -17.96 0.40
N ALA A 136 -12.62 -16.80 0.61
CA ALA A 136 -11.18 -16.57 0.35
C ALA A 136 -10.28 -17.25 1.40
N LEU A 137 -10.84 -17.68 2.53
CA LEU A 137 -10.15 -18.48 3.55
C LEU A 137 -9.94 -19.94 3.14
N SER A 138 -10.49 -20.36 1.99
CA SER A 138 -10.34 -21.70 1.47
C SER A 138 -9.41 -21.73 0.25
N ALA A 139 -8.14 -22.06 0.52
CA ALA A 139 -7.17 -22.60 -0.44
C ALA A 139 -6.63 -21.63 -1.52
N THR A 140 -5.70 -20.77 -1.13
CA THR A 140 -4.34 -20.57 -1.72
C THR A 140 -3.75 -19.35 -1.03
N SER A 141 -2.47 -19.40 -0.65
CA SER A 141 -1.77 -18.47 0.25
C SER A 141 -1.49 -17.06 -0.32
N ASN A 142 -2.39 -16.54 -1.16
CA ASN A 142 -2.28 -15.25 -1.81
C ASN A 142 -3.38 -14.32 -1.29
N GLU A 143 -3.09 -13.58 -0.23
CA GLU A 143 -4.01 -12.57 0.28
C GLU A 143 -3.86 -11.32 -0.57
N THR A 144 -4.95 -10.89 -1.22
CA THR A 144 -4.96 -9.69 -2.07
C THR A 144 -6.01 -8.71 -1.58
N TRP A 145 -5.59 -7.50 -1.24
CA TRP A 145 -6.46 -6.37 -0.93
C TRP A 145 -6.46 -5.37 -2.09
N LYS A 146 -7.62 -4.79 -2.38
CA LYS A 146 -7.79 -3.78 -3.44
C LYS A 146 -8.52 -2.55 -2.90
N MET A 147 -8.10 -1.37 -3.34
CA MET A 147 -8.77 -0.11 -3.03
C MET A 147 -10.18 -0.07 -3.61
N SER A 148 -10.40 -0.62 -4.80
CA SER A 148 -11.72 -0.75 -5.42
C SER A 148 -12.73 -1.48 -4.51
N ASN A 149 -12.32 -2.59 -3.89
CA ASN A 149 -13.14 -3.31 -2.92
C ASN A 149 -13.44 -2.45 -1.68
N TYR A 150 -12.42 -1.76 -1.15
CA TYR A 150 -12.60 -0.88 0.00
C TYR A 150 -13.57 0.29 -0.29
N LYS A 151 -13.43 0.94 -1.45
CA LYS A 151 -14.34 2.00 -1.91
C LYS A 151 -15.79 1.48 -1.97
N ASN A 152 -16.00 0.27 -2.47
CA ASN A 152 -17.32 -0.36 -2.51
C ASN A 152 -17.87 -0.61 -1.11
N SER A 153 -17.07 -1.19 -0.19
CA SER A 153 -17.50 -1.41 1.19
C SER A 153 -17.86 -0.11 1.92
N VAL A 154 -17.11 0.97 1.72
CA VAL A 154 -17.42 2.29 2.30
C VAL A 154 -18.72 2.87 1.71
N ASN A 155 -18.96 2.66 0.41
CA ASN A 155 -20.20 3.12 -0.23
C ASN A 155 -21.44 2.33 0.21
N GLU A 156 -21.27 1.05 0.57
CA GLU A 156 -22.33 0.18 1.09
C GLU A 156 -22.64 0.41 2.58
N MET A 157 -21.73 1.06 3.32
CA MET A 157 -21.98 1.46 4.71
C MET A 157 -23.03 2.56 4.80
N ASP A 158 -23.76 2.58 5.92
CA ASP A 158 -24.71 3.65 6.23
C ASP A 158 -23.96 5.00 6.33
N GLN A 159 -24.22 5.88 5.35
CA GLN A 159 -23.56 7.19 5.22
C GLN A 159 -23.92 8.18 6.33
N THR A 160 -24.86 7.80 7.21
CA THR A 160 -25.17 8.58 8.42
C THR A 160 -24.20 8.32 9.56
N THR A 161 -23.35 7.30 9.47
CA THR A 161 -22.32 7.01 10.47
C THR A 161 -21.13 7.95 10.32
N GLU A 162 -20.64 8.48 11.45
CA GLU A 162 -19.44 9.35 11.52
C GLU A 162 -18.21 8.65 10.89
N PHE A 163 -18.12 7.34 11.06
CA PHE A 163 -17.06 6.51 10.47
C PHE A 163 -17.08 6.48 8.94
N ALA A 164 -18.25 6.31 8.30
CA ALA A 164 -18.35 6.28 6.84
C ALA A 164 -18.01 7.66 6.24
N GLN A 165 -18.40 8.74 6.91
CA GLN A 165 -18.06 10.11 6.49
C GLN A 165 -16.56 10.39 6.63
N GLU A 166 -15.95 9.97 7.73
CA GLU A 166 -14.50 10.11 7.97
C GLU A 166 -13.69 9.31 6.94
N ALA A 167 -14.07 8.06 6.66
CA ALA A 167 -13.41 7.21 5.66
C ALA A 167 -13.50 7.80 4.24
N LYS A 168 -14.65 8.36 3.87
CA LYS A 168 -14.84 9.03 2.58
C LYS A 168 -14.00 10.31 2.47
N ASN A 169 -14.00 11.14 3.53
CA ASN A 169 -13.20 12.36 3.57
C ASN A 169 -11.69 12.06 3.43
N GLU A 170 -11.21 10.97 4.02
CA GLU A 170 -9.81 10.55 3.85
C GLU A 170 -9.50 10.07 2.43
N LEU A 171 -10.38 9.27 1.82
CA LEU A 171 -10.23 8.84 0.43
C LEU A 171 -10.12 10.05 -0.53
N GLU A 172 -10.92 11.09 -0.28
CA GLU A 172 -10.90 12.32 -1.08
C GLU A 172 -9.64 13.15 -0.87
N ARG A 173 -9.06 13.12 0.34
CA ARG A 173 -7.82 13.83 0.69
C ARG A 173 -6.56 13.10 0.23
N SER A 174 -6.60 11.77 0.12
CA SER A 174 -5.46 10.97 -0.29
C SER A 174 -5.16 11.16 -1.78
N ILE A 175 -3.89 11.44 -2.11
CA ILE A 175 -3.42 11.51 -3.50
C ILE A 175 -3.62 10.15 -4.18
N LEU A 176 -3.30 9.05 -3.49
CA LEU A 176 -3.56 7.70 -3.97
C LEU A 176 -5.06 7.46 -4.19
N GLY A 177 -5.91 7.89 -3.25
CA GLY A 177 -7.36 7.72 -3.35
C GLY A 177 -8.01 8.46 -4.52
N ASN A 178 -7.45 9.60 -4.90
CA ASN A 178 -7.98 10.52 -5.91
C ASN A 178 -7.37 10.34 -7.31
N ILE A 179 -6.05 10.09 -7.38
CA ILE A 179 -5.33 9.99 -8.66
C ILE A 179 -5.26 8.56 -9.17
N ALA A 180 -5.05 7.56 -8.30
CA ALA A 180 -4.95 6.18 -8.74
C ALA A 180 -6.33 5.61 -9.10
N ASN A 181 -6.37 4.81 -10.16
CA ASN A 181 -7.56 4.05 -10.54
C ASN A 181 -7.78 2.90 -9.54
N ASP A 182 -6.72 2.16 -9.23
CA ASP A 182 -6.74 1.15 -8.18
C ASP A 182 -5.39 1.04 -7.46
N VAL A 183 -5.44 0.55 -6.23
CA VAL A 183 -4.27 0.17 -5.43
C VAL A 183 -4.48 -1.27 -4.99
N GLU A 184 -3.58 -2.16 -5.39
CA GLU A 184 -3.60 -3.56 -5.04
C GLU A 184 -2.40 -3.89 -4.14
N ILE A 185 -2.64 -4.63 -3.07
CA ILE A 185 -1.59 -5.16 -2.20
C ILE A 185 -1.79 -6.67 -2.16
N SER A 186 -0.81 -7.41 -2.66
CA SER A 186 -0.80 -8.87 -2.63
C SER A 186 0.33 -9.39 -1.75
N ILE A 187 0.02 -10.42 -0.98
CA ILE A 187 0.97 -11.08 -0.08
C ILE A 187 1.11 -12.51 -0.57
N ILE A 188 2.29 -12.85 -1.09
CA ILE A 188 2.60 -14.17 -1.64
C ILE A 188 3.73 -14.77 -0.81
N GLY A 189 3.36 -15.62 0.16
CA GLY A 189 4.32 -16.16 1.12
C GLY A 189 4.94 -15.04 1.96
N ASP A 190 6.23 -14.78 1.71
CA ASP A 190 7.02 -13.77 2.41
C ASP A 190 7.29 -12.53 1.54
N ASP A 191 6.73 -12.46 0.33
CA ASP A 191 6.83 -11.28 -0.53
C ASP A 191 5.54 -10.47 -0.48
N VAL A 192 5.67 -9.16 -0.28
CA VAL A 192 4.59 -8.18 -0.35
C VAL A 192 4.78 -7.37 -1.62
N LYS A 193 3.74 -7.31 -2.44
CA LYS A 193 3.73 -6.55 -3.68
C LYS A 193 2.60 -5.54 -3.61
N MET A 194 2.95 -4.26 -3.67
CA MET A 194 2.00 -3.19 -3.85
C MET A 194 2.07 -2.71 -5.30
N THR A 195 0.90 -2.60 -5.91
CA THR A 195 0.72 -2.21 -7.30
C THR A 195 -0.28 -1.07 -7.36
N ILE A 196 0.09 0.05 -7.99
CA ILE A 196 -0.78 1.21 -8.13
C ILE A 196 -0.98 1.45 -9.62
N VAL A 197 -2.25 1.44 -10.05
CA VAL A 197 -2.62 1.59 -11.46
C VAL A 197 -3.15 3.00 -11.69
N TYR A 198 -2.63 3.67 -12.72
CA TYR A 198 -3.05 4.98 -13.19
C TYR A 198 -3.34 4.92 -14.70
N GLU A 199 -4.59 5.15 -15.11
CA GLU A 199 -4.99 5.25 -16.51
C GLU A 199 -4.59 6.62 -17.08
N LEU A 200 -4.04 6.62 -18.30
CA LEU A 200 -3.47 7.80 -18.96
C LEU A 200 -4.55 8.78 -19.45
#